data_AF-A0A964XQN7-F1
#
_entry.id   AF-A0A964XQN7-F1
#
_cell.length_a   1.000
_cell.length_b   1.000
_cell.length_c   1.000
_cell.angle_alpha   90.00
_cell.angle_beta   90.00
_cell.angle_gamma   90.00
#
_symmetry.space_group_name_H-M   'P 1'
#
loop_
_entity.id
_entity.type
_entity.pdbx_description
1 polymer ?
#
loop_
_entity_poly.entity_id
_entity_poly.type
_entity_poly.pdbx_seq_one_letter_code
_entity_poly.pdbx_strand_id
1 'polypeptide(L)'
;MKLDITVPSSISEIPLVNYQKFLKLQESSNDQEFIAQKMIEIFCGIELKDIVKIKLSSINELIQHFTKIFDEKPKFKPTFKIGDIEFGFIPDLENITFGEYVDLDNYLSKWDTFHKAMAVMYRPITLKKDEKYNIMEYTGASEFSDLMLYAPMDVAISASLFFWTLGNELLSATLNYLESELTKMNKTEQATLAHELSLEKNGGGIAQSMDSLRETLQNMTRLQNTDYLNVLPILPLKQKKTK
;
A
#
# COMPACT_ATOMS: atom_id res chain seq x y z
N MET A 1 -1.20 -5.88 38.43
CA MET A 1 -1.39 -7.10 37.61
C MET A 1 -0.49 -6.94 36.40
N LYS A 2 0.50 -7.83 36.21
CA LYS A 2 1.31 -7.84 34.99
C LYS A 2 0.49 -8.60 33.95
N LEU A 3 -0.22 -7.89 33.06
CA LEU A 3 -0.65 -8.52 31.83
C LEU A 3 0.61 -8.72 31.00
N ASP A 4 0.92 -9.97 30.65
CA ASP A 4 1.93 -10.26 29.62
C ASP A 4 1.31 -9.91 28.28
N ILE A 5 1.46 -8.65 27.88
CA ILE A 5 0.96 -8.14 26.61
C ILE A 5 1.96 -8.50 25.53
N THR A 6 1.55 -9.30 24.55
CA THR A 6 2.29 -9.49 23.31
C THR A 6 2.07 -8.28 22.42
N VAL A 7 2.94 -7.28 22.54
CA VAL A 7 2.96 -6.11 21.66
C VAL A 7 3.81 -6.44 20.45
N PRO A 8 3.26 -6.36 19.22
CA PRO A 8 4.03 -6.55 18.00
C PRO A 8 5.24 -5.61 17.95
N SER A 9 6.43 -6.16 17.75
CA SER A 9 7.66 -5.36 17.66
C SER A 9 7.92 -4.85 16.24
N SER A 10 7.40 -5.56 15.24
CA SER A 10 7.48 -5.22 13.82
C SER A 10 6.11 -5.36 13.15
N ILE A 11 5.88 -4.59 12.08
CA ILE A 11 4.69 -4.70 11.24
C ILE A 11 4.57 -6.08 10.56
N SER A 12 5.67 -6.83 10.45
CA SER A 12 5.68 -8.21 9.95
C SER A 12 4.89 -9.19 10.85
N GLU A 13 4.72 -8.86 12.13
CA GLU A 13 3.98 -9.68 13.09
C GLU A 13 2.46 -9.45 12.99
N ILE A 14 2.03 -8.42 12.25
CA ILE A 14 0.61 -8.08 12.06
C ILE A 14 0.13 -8.74 10.77
N PRO A 15 -0.86 -9.65 10.83
CA PRO A 15 -1.44 -10.23 9.63
C PRO A 15 -2.36 -9.27 8.86
N LEU A 16 -2.41 -9.47 7.54
CA LEU A 16 -3.45 -9.04 6.58
C LEU A 16 -4.79 -8.66 7.21
N VAL A 17 -5.44 -9.69 7.75
CA VAL A 17 -6.79 -9.68 8.26
C VAL A 17 -6.99 -8.69 9.41
N ASN A 18 -5.97 -8.49 10.25
CA ASN A 18 -6.06 -7.59 11.38
C ASN A 18 -6.10 -6.14 10.90
N TYR A 19 -5.27 -5.80 9.91
CA TYR A 19 -5.30 -4.48 9.29
C TYR A 19 -6.62 -4.20 8.57
N GLN A 20 -7.14 -5.17 7.80
CA GLN A 20 -8.43 -5.01 7.12
C GLN A 20 -9.60 -4.83 8.11
N LYS A 21 -9.61 -5.57 9.23
CA LYS A 21 -10.61 -5.39 10.30
C LYS A 21 -10.52 -3.99 10.91
N PHE A 22 -9.31 -3.50 11.14
CA PHE A 22 -9.07 -2.17 11.67
C PHE A 22 -9.61 -1.08 10.73
N LEU A 23 -9.32 -1.16 9.42
CA LEU A 23 -9.83 -0.20 8.43
C LEU A 23 -11.36 -0.16 8.37
N LYS A 24 -12.03 -1.32 8.36
CA LYS A 24 -13.50 -1.40 8.38
C LYS A 24 -14.10 -0.72 9.62
N LEU A 25 -13.46 -0.87 10.78
CA LEU A 25 -13.91 -0.22 12.01
C LEU A 25 -13.73 1.29 11.96
N GLN A 26 -12.60 1.75 11.41
CA GLN A 26 -12.31 3.17 11.24
C GLN A 26 -13.31 3.85 10.28
N GLU A 27 -13.74 3.18 9.22
CA GLU A 27 -14.79 3.70 8.33
C GLU A 27 -16.16 3.77 9.01
N SER A 28 -16.43 2.90 9.99
CA SER A 28 -17.73 2.78 10.64
C SER A 28 -17.93 3.69 11.86
N SER A 29 -16.87 4.31 12.40
CA SER A 29 -16.92 5.10 13.64
C SER A 29 -16.01 6.32 13.58
N ASN A 30 -16.46 7.44 14.15
CA ASN A 30 -15.68 8.68 14.26
C ASN A 30 -15.08 8.90 15.66
N ASP A 31 -15.29 7.98 16.60
CA ASP A 31 -14.80 8.12 17.97
C ASP A 31 -13.34 7.68 18.07
N GLN A 32 -12.44 8.66 18.22
CA GLN A 32 -10.99 8.45 18.30
C GLN A 32 -10.57 7.58 19.49
N GLU A 33 -11.25 7.70 20.64
CA GLU A 33 -10.95 6.88 21.82
C GLU A 33 -11.31 5.41 21.55
N PHE A 34 -12.45 5.19 20.91
CA PHE A 34 -12.90 3.86 20.53
C PHE A 34 -12.01 3.23 19.46
N ILE A 35 -11.60 3.99 18.44
CA ILE A 35 -10.68 3.51 17.39
C ILE A 35 -9.34 3.11 17.99
N ALA A 36 -8.78 3.92 18.89
CA ALA A 36 -7.52 3.62 19.57
C ALA A 36 -7.61 2.35 20.42
N GLN A 37 -8.70 2.16 21.17
CA GLN A 37 -8.93 0.93 21.94
C GLN A 37 -9.05 -0.29 21.02
N LYS A 38 -9.78 -0.16 19.92
CA LYS A 38 -9.95 -1.24 18.92
C LYS A 38 -8.66 -1.59 18.20
N MET A 39 -7.81 -0.60 17.92
CA MET A 39 -6.48 -0.82 17.35
C MET A 39 -5.64 -1.73 18.26
N ILE A 40 -5.60 -1.42 19.56
CA ILE A 40 -4.85 -2.21 20.55
C ILE A 40 -5.46 -3.61 20.71
N GLU A 41 -6.79 -3.72 20.73
CA GLU A 41 -7.49 -5.01 20.77
C GLU A 41 -7.11 -5.91 19.60
N ILE A 42 -7.11 -5.36 18.39
CA ILE A 42 -6.88 -6.13 17.15
C ILE A 42 -5.39 -6.47 16.98
N PHE A 43 -4.48 -5.55 17.28
CA PHE A 43 -3.05 -5.76 17.06
C PHE A 43 -2.36 -6.51 18.20
N CYS A 44 -2.77 -6.29 19.45
CA CYS A 44 -2.19 -7.00 20.61
C CYS A 44 -3.00 -8.24 21.03
N GLY A 45 -4.21 -8.44 20.49
CA GLY A 45 -5.08 -9.57 20.84
C GLY A 45 -5.65 -9.52 22.25
N ILE A 46 -5.83 -8.32 22.82
CA ILE A 46 -6.31 -8.12 24.20
C ILE A 46 -7.81 -7.83 24.21
N GLU A 47 -8.57 -8.40 25.15
CA GLU A 47 -9.98 -8.05 25.30
C GLU A 47 -10.19 -6.59 25.73
N LEU A 48 -11.22 -5.94 25.17
CA LEU A 48 -11.58 -4.56 25.49
C LEU A 48 -11.75 -4.30 27.01
N LYS A 49 -12.24 -5.30 27.76
CA LYS A 49 -12.43 -5.23 29.22
C LYS A 49 -11.13 -5.01 29.98
N ASP A 50 -10.02 -5.51 29.46
CA ASP A 50 -8.70 -5.36 30.08
C ASP A 50 -7.99 -4.11 29.59
N ILE A 51 -8.27 -3.66 28.35
CA ILE A 51 -7.78 -2.38 27.81
C ILE A 51 -8.29 -1.20 28.64
N VAL A 52 -9.56 -1.21 29.06
CA VAL A 52 -10.14 -0.14 29.90
C VAL A 52 -9.44 -0.03 31.27
N LYS A 53 -8.74 -1.09 31.73
CA LYS A 53 -7.98 -1.10 32.99
C LYS A 53 -6.54 -0.59 32.81
N ILE A 54 -6.07 -0.40 31.58
CA ILE A 54 -4.73 0.10 31.27
C ILE A 54 -4.68 1.61 31.51
N LYS A 55 -3.52 2.11 31.95
CA LYS A 55 -3.30 3.55 32.12
C LYS A 55 -3.34 4.25 30.76
N LEU A 56 -3.95 5.43 30.72
CA LEU A 56 -4.01 6.27 29.51
C LEU A 56 -2.61 6.55 28.92
N SER A 57 -1.60 6.74 29.79
CA SER A 57 -0.21 6.92 29.36
C SER A 57 0.30 5.75 28.53
N SER A 58 0.02 4.52 28.97
CA SER A 58 0.44 3.30 28.27
C SER A 58 -0.33 3.08 26.96
N ILE A 59 -1.60 3.52 26.89
CA ILE A 59 -2.35 3.53 25.62
C ILE A 59 -1.70 4.48 24.63
N ASN A 60 -1.34 5.69 25.05
CA ASN A 60 -0.67 6.65 24.17
C ASN A 60 0.74 6.19 23.75
N GLU A 61 1.48 5.54 24.63
CA GLU A 61 2.77 4.89 24.30
C GLU A 61 2.58 3.80 23.23
N LEU A 62 1.53 2.97 23.33
CA LEU A 62 1.21 1.96 22.33
C LEU A 62 0.82 2.58 20.99
N ILE A 63 -0.01 3.63 20.99
CA ILE A 63 -0.37 4.35 19.76
C ILE A 63 0.89 4.88 19.09
N GLN A 64 1.77 5.55 19.83
CA GLN A 64 3.03 6.07 19.28
C GLN A 64 3.95 4.96 18.76
N HIS A 65 4.02 3.82 19.45
CA HIS A 65 4.75 2.65 18.98
C HIS A 65 4.20 2.13 17.65
N PHE A 66 2.88 1.96 17.55
CA PHE A 66 2.24 1.53 16.31
C PHE A 66 2.43 2.53 15.17
N THR A 67 2.22 3.83 15.41
CA THR A 67 2.50 4.86 14.40
C THR A 67 3.93 4.76 13.89
N LYS A 68 4.91 4.55 14.78
CA LYS A 68 6.32 4.46 14.40
C LYS A 68 6.63 3.23 13.54
N ILE A 69 6.08 2.05 13.87
CA ILE A 69 6.36 0.84 13.08
C ILE A 69 5.66 0.85 11.71
N PHE A 70 4.56 1.59 11.57
CA PHE A 70 3.86 1.77 10.28
C PHE A 70 4.44 2.89 9.42
N ASP A 71 5.15 3.85 10.02
CA ASP A 71 5.89 4.90 9.30
C ASP A 71 7.18 4.36 8.64
N GLU A 72 7.73 3.26 9.16
CA GLU A 72 8.89 2.61 8.57
C GLU A 72 8.52 1.91 7.25
N LYS A 73 9.06 2.40 6.13
CA LYS A 73 8.82 1.82 4.80
C LYS A 73 9.49 0.43 4.70
N PRO A 74 8.72 -0.66 4.57
CA PRO A 74 9.31 -1.99 4.47
C PRO A 74 10.02 -2.16 3.14
N LYS A 75 11.16 -2.88 3.16
CA LYS A 75 11.83 -3.30 1.93
C LYS A 75 10.99 -4.34 1.21
N PHE A 76 11.03 -4.32 -0.13
CA PHE A 76 10.37 -5.32 -0.95
C PHE A 76 10.84 -6.73 -0.59
N LYS A 77 9.88 -7.63 -0.35
CA LYS A 77 10.12 -9.03 0.01
C LYS A 77 9.56 -9.95 -1.10
N PRO A 78 10.40 -10.42 -2.02
CA PRO A 78 9.95 -11.27 -3.13
C PRO A 78 9.40 -12.62 -2.68
N THR A 79 9.80 -13.10 -1.49
CA THR A 79 9.39 -14.40 -0.99
C THR A 79 9.08 -14.33 0.49
N PHE A 80 8.08 -15.08 0.94
CA PHE A 80 7.74 -15.21 2.36
C PHE A 80 7.08 -16.58 2.63
N LYS A 81 6.86 -16.92 3.90
CA LYS A 81 6.27 -18.20 4.31
C LYS A 81 4.99 -18.00 5.10
N ILE A 82 3.99 -18.81 4.82
CA ILE A 82 2.78 -18.96 5.64
C ILE A 82 2.67 -20.43 6.03
N GLY A 83 2.82 -20.73 7.32
CA GLY A 83 2.94 -22.12 7.78
C GLY A 83 4.13 -22.82 7.12
N ASP A 84 3.87 -23.96 6.48
CA ASP A 84 4.89 -24.76 5.80
C ASP A 84 5.07 -24.43 4.30
N ILE A 85 4.27 -23.48 3.77
CA ILE A 85 4.26 -23.13 2.34
C ILE A 85 5.09 -21.86 2.13
N GLU A 86 6.03 -21.93 1.18
CA GLU A 86 6.81 -20.78 0.71
C GLU A 86 6.16 -20.18 -0.53
N PHE A 87 5.85 -18.89 -0.46
CA PHE A 87 5.26 -18.10 -1.53
C PHE A 87 6.31 -17.21 -2.17
N GLY A 88 6.23 -17.06 -3.49
CA GLY A 88 7.08 -16.19 -4.29
C GLY A 88 6.25 -15.21 -5.10
N PHE A 89 6.78 -14.01 -5.28
CA PHE A 89 6.20 -12.95 -6.09
C PHE A 89 6.30 -13.30 -7.59
N ILE A 90 5.43 -12.72 -8.44
CA ILE A 90 5.50 -12.90 -9.89
C ILE A 90 6.90 -12.47 -10.41
N PRO A 91 7.70 -13.40 -10.98
CA PRO A 91 9.07 -13.07 -11.41
C PRO A 91 9.11 -12.28 -12.71
N ASP A 92 8.07 -12.39 -13.55
CA ASP A 92 7.97 -11.76 -14.85
C ASP A 92 6.57 -11.14 -15.02
N LEU A 93 6.51 -9.80 -14.95
CA LEU A 93 5.28 -9.04 -15.12
C LEU A 93 4.92 -8.79 -16.59
N GLU A 94 5.85 -8.99 -17.52
CA GLU A 94 5.60 -8.79 -18.95
C GLU A 94 4.80 -9.97 -19.52
N ASN A 95 5.05 -11.17 -18.99
CA ASN A 95 4.43 -12.42 -19.44
C ASN A 95 3.27 -12.89 -18.53
N ILE A 96 2.53 -11.97 -17.91
CA ILE A 96 1.29 -12.30 -17.19
C ILE A 96 0.14 -12.56 -18.17
N THR A 97 -0.76 -13.45 -17.78
CA THR A 97 -1.99 -13.71 -18.53
C THR A 97 -2.97 -12.55 -18.38
N PHE A 98 -3.89 -12.43 -19.34
CA PHE A 98 -4.96 -11.43 -19.28
C PHE A 98 -5.84 -11.58 -18.02
N GLY A 99 -6.05 -12.83 -17.55
CA GLY A 99 -6.80 -13.09 -16.31
C GLY A 99 -6.09 -12.53 -15.07
N GLU A 100 -4.77 -12.74 -14.96
CA GLU A 100 -3.97 -12.15 -13.89
C GLU A 100 -4.01 -10.63 -13.91
N TYR A 101 -3.90 -10.02 -15.09
CA TYR A 101 -3.99 -8.56 -15.25
C TYR A 101 -5.34 -8.02 -14.76
N VAL A 102 -6.45 -8.60 -15.20
CA VAL A 102 -7.80 -8.16 -14.83
C VAL A 102 -8.01 -8.28 -13.31
N ASP A 103 -7.57 -9.37 -12.69
CA ASP A 103 -7.72 -9.56 -11.25
C ASP A 103 -6.84 -8.61 -10.44
N LEU A 104 -5.59 -8.37 -10.88
CA LEU A 104 -4.72 -7.39 -10.23
C LEU A 104 -5.34 -5.99 -10.29
N ASP A 105 -5.79 -5.53 -11.46
CA ASP A 105 -6.39 -4.21 -11.63
C ASP A 105 -7.65 -4.04 -10.75
N ASN A 106 -8.50 -5.07 -10.68
CA ASN A 106 -9.71 -5.04 -9.89
C ASN A 106 -9.47 -5.01 -8.37
N TYR A 107 -8.40 -5.64 -7.87
CA TYR A 107 -8.21 -5.88 -6.44
C TYR A 107 -7.10 -5.07 -5.79
N LEU A 108 -6.12 -4.57 -6.55
CA LEU A 108 -4.93 -3.89 -6.04
C LEU A 108 -5.27 -2.53 -5.39
N SER A 109 -6.31 -1.84 -5.86
CA SER A 109 -6.62 -0.48 -5.39
C SER A 109 -7.23 -0.40 -3.99
N LYS A 110 -7.81 -1.49 -3.46
CA LYS A 110 -8.55 -1.47 -2.19
C LYS A 110 -7.96 -2.44 -1.17
N TRP A 111 -7.67 -1.94 0.02
CA TRP A 111 -7.17 -2.76 1.13
C TRP A 111 -8.12 -3.89 1.51
N ASP A 112 -9.44 -3.72 1.39
CA ASP A 112 -10.43 -4.77 1.68
C ASP A 112 -10.29 -5.99 0.76
N THR A 113 -9.97 -5.78 -0.52
CA THR A 113 -9.78 -6.85 -1.51
C THR A 113 -8.32 -7.23 -1.73
N PHE A 114 -7.39 -6.58 -1.02
CA PHE A 114 -5.96 -6.71 -1.28
C PHE A 114 -5.43 -8.13 -1.07
N HIS A 115 -6.04 -8.93 -0.19
CA HIS A 115 -5.72 -10.36 -0.05
C HIS A 115 -5.94 -11.15 -1.35
N LYS A 116 -6.87 -10.74 -2.22
CA LYS A 116 -7.07 -11.34 -3.55
C LYS A 116 -5.98 -10.91 -4.53
N ALA A 117 -5.59 -9.64 -4.51
CA ALA A 117 -4.44 -9.17 -5.28
C ALA A 117 -3.17 -9.91 -4.85
N MET A 118 -2.97 -10.09 -3.54
CA MET A 118 -1.87 -10.86 -2.96
C MET A 118 -1.85 -12.31 -3.46
N ALA A 119 -3.00 -12.96 -3.63
CA ALA A 119 -3.07 -14.33 -4.16
C ALA A 119 -2.65 -14.43 -5.64
N VAL A 120 -2.83 -13.36 -6.41
CA VAL A 120 -2.36 -13.27 -7.80
C VAL A 120 -0.85 -12.99 -7.81
N MET A 121 -0.42 -12.00 -7.02
CA MET A 121 0.97 -11.56 -6.89
C MET A 121 1.90 -12.62 -6.30
N TYR A 122 1.44 -13.36 -5.29
CA TYR A 122 2.23 -14.32 -4.54
C TYR A 122 1.62 -15.71 -4.64
N ARG A 123 2.39 -16.65 -5.20
CA ARG A 123 1.96 -18.04 -5.39
C ARG A 123 3.00 -19.01 -4.84
N PRO A 124 2.59 -20.25 -4.49
CA PRO A 124 3.52 -21.25 -3.97
C PRO A 124 4.69 -21.47 -4.93
N ILE A 125 5.91 -21.52 -4.38
CA ILE A 125 7.11 -21.80 -5.16
C ILE A 125 7.16 -23.29 -5.50
N THR A 126 7.25 -23.61 -6.80
CA THR A 126 7.33 -25.01 -7.29
C THR A 126 8.77 -25.47 -7.46
N LEU A 127 9.63 -24.59 -7.98
CA LEU A 127 11.04 -24.84 -8.20
C LEU A 127 11.83 -23.64 -7.73
N LYS A 128 12.88 -23.87 -6.96
CA LYS A 128 13.81 -22.83 -6.50
C LYS A 128 15.23 -23.24 -6.83
N LYS A 129 15.95 -22.39 -7.57
CA LYS A 129 17.36 -22.54 -7.88
C LYS A 129 18.05 -21.20 -7.63
N ASP A 130 18.85 -21.17 -6.56
CA ASP A 130 19.51 -19.95 -6.08
C ASP A 130 18.49 -18.82 -5.85
N GLU A 131 18.65 -17.68 -6.53
CA GLU A 131 17.74 -16.54 -6.47
C GLU A 131 16.54 -16.64 -7.42
N LYS A 132 16.56 -17.59 -8.35
CA LYS A 132 15.48 -17.78 -9.34
C LYS A 132 14.51 -18.82 -8.84
N TYR A 133 13.23 -18.55 -9.04
CA TYR A 133 12.18 -19.47 -8.68
C TYR A 133 11.05 -19.42 -9.70
N ASN A 134 10.36 -20.54 -9.82
CA ASN A 134 9.09 -20.64 -10.52
C ASN A 134 7.99 -20.73 -9.47
N ILE A 135 6.88 -20.08 -9.78
CA ILE A 135 5.67 -20.12 -8.97
C ILE A 135 4.63 -21.00 -9.65
N MET A 136 3.65 -21.45 -8.88
CA MET A 136 2.52 -22.22 -9.38
C MET A 136 1.76 -21.44 -10.46
N GLU A 137 1.21 -22.16 -11.45
CA GLU A 137 0.37 -21.55 -12.48
C GLU A 137 -0.87 -20.90 -11.87
N TYR A 138 -1.33 -19.82 -12.48
CA TYR A 138 -2.49 -19.09 -12.00
C TYR A 138 -3.78 -19.83 -12.39
N THR A 139 -4.60 -20.18 -11.40
CA THR A 139 -5.91 -20.83 -11.60
C THR A 139 -7.10 -19.93 -11.26
N GLY A 140 -6.83 -18.75 -10.68
CA GLY A 140 -7.83 -17.79 -10.21
C GLY A 140 -7.43 -17.12 -8.90
N ALA A 141 -7.87 -15.87 -8.66
CA ALA A 141 -7.54 -15.14 -7.42
C ALA A 141 -8.11 -15.78 -6.15
N SER A 142 -9.13 -16.64 -6.25
CA SER A 142 -9.78 -17.25 -5.08
C SER A 142 -9.01 -18.40 -4.44
N GLU A 143 -8.06 -19.02 -5.13
CA GLU A 143 -7.40 -20.24 -4.64
C GLU A 143 -6.61 -19.99 -3.35
N PHE A 144 -5.84 -18.90 -3.32
CA PHE A 144 -4.97 -18.55 -2.20
C PHE A 144 -5.44 -17.30 -1.44
N SER A 145 -6.56 -16.67 -1.82
CA SER A 145 -7.01 -15.40 -1.21
C SER A 145 -7.20 -15.50 0.29
N ASP A 146 -7.76 -16.61 0.77
CA ASP A 146 -8.05 -16.81 2.19
C ASP A 146 -6.78 -17.06 3.00
N LEU A 147 -5.76 -17.69 2.41
CA LEU A 147 -4.44 -17.83 3.03
C LEU A 147 -3.71 -16.50 3.08
N MET A 148 -3.86 -15.66 2.05
CA MET A 148 -3.23 -14.33 1.99
C MET A 148 -3.78 -13.35 3.02
N LEU A 149 -4.93 -13.61 3.63
CA LEU A 149 -5.40 -12.88 4.82
C LEU A 149 -4.42 -13.00 5.99
N TYR A 150 -3.61 -14.06 6.04
CA TYR A 150 -2.60 -14.27 7.07
C TYR A 150 -1.21 -13.81 6.64
N ALA A 151 -1.08 -13.19 5.46
CA ALA A 151 0.19 -12.64 5.01
C ALA A 151 0.67 -11.52 5.96
N PRO A 152 1.98 -11.46 6.26
CA PRO A 152 2.57 -10.37 7.01
C PRO A 152 2.30 -9.00 6.36
N MET A 153 1.99 -7.99 7.17
CA MET A 153 1.62 -6.67 6.67
C MET A 153 2.79 -5.94 5.98
N ASP A 154 4.04 -6.21 6.37
CA ASP A 154 5.24 -5.70 5.68
C ASP A 154 5.33 -6.19 4.23
N VAL A 155 4.97 -7.46 3.97
CA VAL A 155 4.92 -8.02 2.62
C VAL A 155 3.81 -7.34 1.81
N ALA A 156 2.63 -7.16 2.41
CA ALA A 156 1.50 -6.50 1.74
C ALA A 156 1.80 -5.03 1.38
N ILE A 157 2.33 -4.25 2.34
CA ILE A 157 2.72 -2.85 2.10
C ILE A 157 3.84 -2.78 1.07
N SER A 158 4.87 -3.63 1.19
CA SER A 158 5.99 -3.57 0.26
C SER A 158 5.60 -3.97 -1.17
N ALA A 159 4.63 -4.86 -1.35
CA ALA A 159 4.04 -5.18 -2.65
C ALA A 159 3.23 -4.01 -3.22
N SER A 160 2.44 -3.33 -2.40
CA SER A 160 1.71 -2.11 -2.80
C SER A 160 2.67 -1.00 -3.22
N LEU A 161 3.73 -0.77 -2.43
CA LEU A 161 4.80 0.17 -2.73
C LEU A 161 5.53 -0.19 -4.03
N PHE A 162 5.78 -1.47 -4.29
CA PHE A 162 6.40 -1.92 -5.54
C PHE A 162 5.60 -1.46 -6.77
N PHE A 163 4.29 -1.72 -6.83
CA PHE A 163 3.46 -1.32 -7.98
C PHE A 163 3.34 0.19 -8.11
N TRP A 164 3.27 0.90 -6.99
CA TRP A 164 3.27 2.36 -7.01
C TRP A 164 4.59 2.94 -7.53
N THR A 165 5.73 2.43 -7.06
CA THR A 165 7.06 2.86 -7.53
C THR A 165 7.21 2.55 -9.01
N LEU A 166 6.82 1.34 -9.44
CA LEU A 166 6.82 0.93 -10.85
C LEU A 166 5.97 1.89 -11.70
N GLY A 167 4.75 2.20 -11.27
CA GLY A 167 3.87 3.13 -11.97
C GLY A 167 4.48 4.53 -12.12
N ASN A 168 5.11 5.05 -11.07
CA ASN A 168 5.78 6.36 -11.12
C ASN A 168 7.02 6.38 -12.01
N GLU A 169 7.82 5.31 -11.99
CA GLU A 169 8.98 5.17 -12.87
C GLU A 169 8.54 5.11 -14.34
N LEU A 170 7.48 4.36 -14.65
CA LEU A 170 6.90 4.28 -15.99
C LEU A 170 6.33 5.63 -16.47
N LEU A 171 5.61 6.35 -15.60
CA LEU A 171 5.11 7.69 -15.91
C LEU A 171 6.26 8.67 -16.16
N SER A 172 7.29 8.63 -15.31
CA SER A 172 8.48 9.46 -15.46
C SER A 172 9.22 9.15 -16.77
N ALA A 173 9.40 7.86 -17.09
CA ALA A 173 10.03 7.43 -18.33
C ALA A 173 9.24 7.89 -19.56
N THR A 174 7.91 7.80 -19.51
CA THR A 174 7.02 8.27 -20.58
C THR A 174 7.16 9.77 -20.80
N LEU A 175 7.15 10.58 -19.73
CA LEU A 175 7.33 12.03 -19.83
C LEU A 175 8.70 12.39 -20.41
N ASN A 176 9.76 11.72 -19.95
CA ASN A 176 11.11 11.96 -20.44
C ASN A 176 11.26 11.57 -21.92
N TYR A 177 10.63 10.48 -22.35
CA TYR A 177 10.61 10.09 -23.75
C TYR A 177 9.90 11.14 -24.61
N LEU A 178 8.71 11.61 -24.21
CA LEU A 178 7.97 12.66 -24.91
C LEU A 178 8.77 13.96 -25.03
N GLU A 179 9.44 14.38 -23.96
CA GLU A 179 10.31 15.56 -23.98
C GLU A 179 11.51 15.37 -24.93
N SER A 180 12.12 14.17 -24.93
CA SER A 180 13.19 13.84 -25.86
C SER A 180 12.74 13.88 -27.32
N GLU A 181 11.54 13.38 -27.64
CA GLU A 181 11.01 13.44 -28.99
C GLU A 181 10.69 14.88 -29.41
N LEU A 182 10.11 15.70 -28.54
CA LEU A 182 9.83 17.10 -28.83
C LEU A 182 11.11 17.92 -29.10
N THR A 183 12.18 17.66 -28.36
CA THR A 183 13.48 18.36 -28.56
C THR A 183 14.19 17.94 -29.84
N LYS A 184 13.94 16.73 -30.36
CA LYS A 184 14.45 16.26 -31.67
C LYS A 184 13.67 16.82 -32.84
N MET A 185 12.39 17.13 -32.66
CA MET A 185 11.54 17.69 -33.71
C MET A 185 12.01 19.08 -34.15
N ASN A 186 11.98 19.32 -35.45
CA ASN A 186 12.22 20.63 -36.03
C ASN A 186 11.01 21.54 -35.85
N LYS A 187 11.20 22.87 -35.96
CA LYS A 187 10.12 23.87 -35.80
C LYS A 187 8.90 23.62 -36.70
N THR A 188 9.10 23.08 -37.90
CA THR A 188 8.01 22.75 -38.83
C THR A 188 7.20 21.55 -38.34
N GLU A 189 7.85 20.53 -37.78
CA GLU A 189 7.18 19.34 -37.23
C GLU A 189 6.41 19.69 -35.95
N GLN A 190 7.00 20.53 -35.09
CA GLN A 190 6.32 21.07 -33.90
C GLN A 190 5.09 21.92 -34.26
N ALA A 191 5.18 22.74 -35.32
CA ALA A 191 4.06 23.56 -35.79
C ALA A 191 2.92 22.72 -36.37
N THR A 192 3.24 21.63 -37.09
CA THR A 192 2.24 20.67 -37.59
C THR A 192 1.55 19.95 -36.43
N LEU A 193 2.31 19.45 -35.45
CA LEU A 193 1.76 18.74 -34.30
C LEU A 193 0.90 19.67 -33.42
N ALA A 194 1.32 20.92 -33.22
CA ALA A 194 0.52 21.92 -32.52
C ALA A 194 -0.79 22.22 -33.26
N HIS A 195 -0.77 22.27 -34.59
CA HIS A 195 -1.98 22.46 -35.40
C HIS A 195 -2.94 21.28 -35.30
N GLU A 196 -2.45 20.04 -35.36
CA GLU A 196 -3.27 18.82 -35.18
C GLU A 196 -3.91 18.75 -33.80
N LEU A 197 -3.18 19.17 -32.76
CA LEU A 197 -3.68 19.23 -31.38
C LEU A 197 -4.55 20.46 -31.08
N SER A 198 -4.86 21.31 -32.08
CA SER A 198 -5.61 22.56 -31.90
C SER A 198 -4.97 23.52 -30.87
N LEU A 199 -3.65 23.50 -30.74
CA LEU A 199 -2.86 24.38 -29.88
C LEU A 199 -2.37 25.62 -30.64
N GLU A 200 -1.89 26.64 -29.92
CA GLU A 200 -1.20 27.76 -30.58
C GLU A 200 -0.03 27.24 -31.45
N LYS A 201 0.07 27.76 -32.68
CA LYS A 201 1.05 27.33 -33.70
C LYS A 201 2.53 27.44 -33.27
N ASN A 202 2.80 28.11 -32.16
CA ASN A 202 4.13 28.25 -31.57
C ASN A 202 4.59 27.01 -30.77
N GLY A 203 3.70 26.02 -30.53
CA GLY A 203 4.02 24.81 -29.75
C GLY A 203 4.19 25.04 -28.25
N GLY A 204 3.99 26.27 -27.75
CA GLY A 204 4.21 26.63 -26.35
C GLY A 204 3.27 25.91 -25.38
N GLY A 205 2.04 25.61 -25.81
CA GLY A 205 1.06 24.88 -25.01
C GLY A 205 1.46 23.43 -24.69
N ILE A 206 2.29 22.81 -25.54
CA ILE A 206 2.78 21.43 -25.33
C ILE A 206 3.77 21.40 -24.17
N ALA A 207 4.74 22.31 -24.17
CA ALA A 207 5.73 22.42 -23.10
C ALA A 207 5.06 22.73 -21.75
N GLN A 208 4.10 23.66 -21.73
CA GLN A 208 3.34 24.00 -20.52
C GLN A 208 2.53 22.80 -19.99
N SER A 209 1.95 21.99 -20.88
CA SER A 209 1.21 20.78 -20.50
C SER A 209 2.14 19.73 -19.90
N MET A 210 3.33 19.55 -20.47
CA MET A 210 4.35 18.64 -19.96
C MET A 210 4.84 19.04 -18.58
N ASP A 211 5.09 20.33 -18.36
CA ASP A 211 5.48 20.86 -17.05
C ASP A 211 4.37 20.66 -16.00
N SER A 212 3.11 20.92 -16.37
CA SER A 212 1.96 20.68 -15.49
C SER A 212 1.82 19.19 -15.11
N LEU A 213 2.02 18.28 -16.06
CA LEU A 213 2.03 16.83 -15.80
C LEU A 213 3.17 16.44 -14.87
N ARG A 214 4.37 16.99 -15.05
CA ARG A 214 5.54 16.75 -14.21
C ARG A 214 5.33 17.26 -12.78
N GLU A 215 4.79 18.46 -12.61
CA GLU A 215 4.42 18.99 -11.29
C GLU A 215 3.36 18.14 -10.61
N THR A 216 2.34 17.70 -11.36
CA THR A 216 1.28 16.82 -10.85
C THR A 216 1.86 15.51 -10.36
N LEU A 217 2.76 14.88 -11.13
CA LEU A 217 3.45 13.65 -10.74
C LEU A 217 4.30 13.85 -9.48
N GLN A 218 5.05 14.94 -9.38
CA GLN A 218 5.83 15.27 -8.18
C GLN A 218 4.94 15.49 -6.95
N ASN A 219 3.80 16.16 -7.12
CA ASN A 219 2.84 16.38 -6.05
C ASN A 219 2.20 15.06 -5.59
N MET A 220 1.80 14.17 -6.51
CA MET A 220 1.32 12.83 -6.17
C MET A 220 2.39 12.01 -5.43
N THR A 221 3.64 12.09 -5.87
CA THR A 221 4.78 11.43 -5.22
C THR A 221 4.94 11.90 -3.76
N ARG A 222 4.75 13.20 -3.50
CA ARG A 222 4.83 13.78 -2.14
C ARG A 222 3.62 13.44 -1.27
N LEU A 223 2.42 13.37 -1.84
CA LEU A 223 1.19 13.01 -1.13
C LEU A 223 1.18 11.57 -0.63
N GLN A 224 2.08 10.73 -1.15
CA GLN A 224 2.21 9.33 -0.75
C GLN A 224 2.91 9.12 0.61
N ASN A 225 3.18 10.18 1.38
CA ASN A 225 3.41 10.06 2.83
C ASN A 225 2.13 9.47 3.45
N THR A 226 2.07 8.15 3.43
CA THR A 226 0.90 7.33 3.67
C THR A 226 0.83 7.10 5.17
N ASP A 227 -0.07 7.81 5.81
CA ASP A 227 -0.43 7.52 7.19
C ASP A 227 -1.27 6.23 7.19
N TYR A 228 -0.59 5.08 7.19
CA TYR A 228 -1.24 3.77 7.23
C TYR A 228 -2.09 3.58 8.50
N LEU A 229 -1.87 4.41 9.52
CA LEU A 229 -2.61 4.46 10.78
C LEU A 229 -3.08 5.88 11.10
N ASN A 230 -4.25 6.26 10.62
CA ASN A 230 -4.85 7.55 10.98
C ASN A 230 -5.56 7.46 12.36
N VAL A 231 -4.77 7.33 13.43
CA VAL A 231 -5.22 7.31 14.84
C VAL A 231 -4.47 8.37 15.63
N LEU A 232 -5.22 9.30 16.25
CA LEU A 232 -4.63 10.36 17.06
C LEU A 232 -4.40 9.90 18.52
N PRO A 233 -3.37 10.44 19.21
CA PRO A 233 -3.21 10.24 20.64
C PRO A 233 -4.46 10.70 21.42
N ILE A 234 -4.85 9.92 22.43
CA ILE A 234 -5.98 10.27 23.27
C ILE A 234 -5.58 11.44 24.19
N LEU A 235 -6.25 12.57 24.02
CA LEU A 235 -6.07 13.74 24.87
C LEU A 235 -6.80 13.51 26.21
N PRO A 236 -6.16 13.80 27.36
CA PRO A 236 -6.89 13.83 28.62
C PRO A 236 -7.97 14.90 28.51
N LEU A 237 -9.24 14.49 28.67
CA LEU A 237 -10.39 15.38 28.60
C LEU A 237 -10.15 16.66 29.42
N LYS A 238 -10.08 17.82 28.75
CA LYS A 238 -10.49 19.08 29.39
C LYS A 238 -11.96 18.88 29.76
N GLN A 239 -12.23 18.84 31.07
CA GLN A 239 -13.54 18.79 31.71
C GLN A 239 -14.69 19.08 30.74
N LYS A 240 -15.42 18.05 30.32
CA LYS A 240 -16.76 18.22 29.76
C LYS A 240 -17.55 18.95 30.84
N LYS A 241 -17.75 20.27 30.66
CA LYS A 241 -18.63 21.07 31.50
C LYS A 241 -20.02 20.43 31.39
N THR A 242 -20.38 19.67 32.41
CA THR A 242 -21.77 19.36 32.74
C THR A 242 -22.54 20.68 32.80
N LYS A 243 -23.52 20.83 31.91
CA LYS A 243 -24.61 21.79 32.11
C LYS A 243 -25.53 21.29 33.21
#